data_AF-A0A929IPX8-F1
#
_entry.id   AF-A0A929IPX8-F1
#
_cell.length_a   1.000
_cell.length_b   1.000
_cell.length_c   1.000
_cell.angle_alpha   90.00
_cell.angle_beta   90.00
_cell.angle_gamma   90.00
#
_symmetry.space_group_name_H-M   'P 1'
#
loop_
_entity.id
_entity.type
_entity.pdbx_description
1 polymer ?
#
loop_
_entity_poly.entity_id
_entity_poly.type
_entity_poly.pdbx_seq_one_letter_code
_entity_poly.pdbx_strand_id
1 'polypeptide(L)'
;MAQSRNVTWRRLLKMAGAAMLGVTILMTAQPAPAQDSGNLVRQMERMRKDLADLQRYVYKGGQPPAGATTGAALTPSDDVTARMQLQITRMQEQLRSMNGRVEEVQHGISVLEQRLDRMSEDVEGRLLAIEDALAKGMPAAAAAPAGETPTENSGAEVAVASPPVIVPELPEGTPREQYDFAYDFLKKREWIEGRSALQAFLDQNPDDGLSDNASYWIGETYYINKQYKQAA
;
A
#
# COMPACT_ATOMS: atom_id res chain seq x y z
N MET A 1 -29.88 -76.70 18.09
CA MET A 1 -31.16 -75.95 18.11
C MET A 1 -31.19 -75.11 19.36
N ALA A 2 -31.44 -73.81 19.26
CA ALA A 2 -32.28 -73.01 20.18
C ALA A 2 -31.95 -71.53 19.97
N GLN A 3 -32.90 -70.87 19.35
CA GLN A 3 -32.84 -69.55 18.77
C GLN A 3 -33.63 -68.58 19.63
N SER A 4 -33.17 -67.33 19.62
CA SER A 4 -33.89 -66.09 19.94
C SER A 4 -34.25 -65.82 21.40
N ARG A 5 -33.88 -64.62 21.87
CA ARG A 5 -34.63 -63.84 22.88
C ARG A 5 -34.15 -62.38 22.94
N ASN A 6 -34.03 -61.69 21.80
CA ASN A 6 -33.63 -60.28 21.76
C ASN A 6 -34.72 -59.39 21.17
N VAL A 7 -35.90 -59.31 21.79
CA VAL A 7 -36.93 -58.32 21.45
C VAL A 7 -37.72 -57.92 22.71
N THR A 8 -37.14 -57.13 23.62
CA THR A 8 -37.92 -56.46 24.70
C THR A 8 -37.36 -55.11 25.18
N TRP A 9 -36.14 -54.70 24.82
CA TRP A 9 -35.58 -53.44 25.34
C TRP A 9 -36.12 -52.16 24.66
N ARG A 10 -36.89 -52.31 23.58
CA ARG A 10 -37.70 -51.22 23.01
C ARG A 10 -38.92 -51.01 23.89
N ARG A 11 -38.82 -50.24 25.00
CA ARG A 11 -39.94 -49.39 25.49
C ARG A 11 -39.75 -48.57 26.77
N LEU A 12 -38.66 -48.67 27.53
CA LEU A 12 -38.72 -48.22 28.94
C LEU A 12 -37.89 -47.01 29.39
N LEU A 13 -37.42 -46.12 28.51
CA LEU A 13 -36.96 -44.79 28.96
C LEU A 13 -37.18 -43.71 27.89
N LYS A 14 -38.44 -43.32 27.72
CA LYS A 14 -38.78 -41.94 27.33
C LYS A 14 -39.12 -41.22 28.63
N MET A 15 -38.38 -40.18 29.02
CA MET A 15 -38.82 -38.98 29.77
C MET A 15 -37.63 -38.26 30.43
N ALA A 16 -37.04 -37.32 29.69
CA ALA A 16 -36.38 -36.08 30.15
C ALA A 16 -35.96 -35.39 28.84
N GLY A 17 -36.40 -34.19 28.46
CA GLY A 17 -36.54 -32.99 29.27
C GLY A 17 -35.72 -31.91 28.56
N ALA A 18 -36.38 -31.21 27.63
CA ALA A 18 -36.14 -29.86 27.12
C ALA A 18 -34.71 -29.35 26.75
N ALA A 19 -34.68 -28.74 25.56
CA ALA A 19 -33.95 -27.51 25.21
C ALA A 19 -32.42 -27.56 24.99
N MET A 20 -32.01 -27.65 23.71
CA MET A 20 -31.27 -26.57 23.04
C MET A 20 -31.13 -26.89 21.54
N LEU A 21 -31.61 -25.98 20.71
CA LEU A 21 -31.36 -25.91 19.27
C LEU A 21 -29.85 -25.69 19.05
N GLY A 22 -29.11 -26.77 18.86
CA GLY A 22 -27.73 -26.72 18.39
C GLY A 22 -27.70 -26.37 16.90
N VAL A 23 -27.51 -25.10 16.58
CA VAL A 23 -27.16 -24.65 15.23
C VAL A 23 -25.81 -25.28 14.88
N THR A 24 -25.86 -26.36 14.13
CA THR A 24 -24.66 -27.04 13.61
C THR A 24 -24.34 -26.40 12.27
N ILE A 25 -23.60 -25.29 12.29
CA ILE A 25 -22.98 -24.75 11.07
C ILE A 25 -21.76 -25.62 10.79
N LEU A 26 -21.93 -26.60 9.89
CA LEU A 26 -20.81 -27.30 9.28
C LEU A 26 -20.16 -26.32 8.29
N MET A 27 -19.17 -25.57 8.77
CA MET A 27 -18.37 -24.65 7.97
C MET A 27 -17.43 -25.47 7.07
N THR A 28 -17.99 -25.99 5.97
CA THR A 28 -17.18 -26.57 4.90
C THR A 28 -16.37 -25.45 4.26
N ALA A 29 -15.06 -25.48 4.43
CA ALA A 29 -14.14 -24.60 3.71
C ALA A 29 -14.26 -24.92 2.22
N GLN A 30 -15.02 -24.10 1.49
CA GLN A 30 -15.07 -24.18 0.04
C GLN A 30 -13.74 -23.63 -0.51
N PRO A 31 -13.04 -24.36 -1.40
CA PRO A 31 -11.88 -23.80 -2.09
C PRO A 31 -12.36 -22.64 -2.96
N ALA A 32 -11.82 -21.45 -2.73
CA ALA A 32 -12.09 -20.27 -3.55
C ALA A 32 -11.74 -20.59 -5.01
N PRO A 33 -12.62 -20.30 -5.99
CA PRO A 33 -12.34 -20.55 -7.39
C PRO A 33 -11.14 -19.71 -7.87
N ALA A 34 -10.03 -20.38 -8.16
CA ALA A 34 -8.85 -19.87 -8.85
C ALA A 34 -9.16 -19.59 -10.35
N GLN A 35 -10.16 -18.75 -10.62
CA GLN A 35 -10.68 -18.51 -11.98
C GLN A 35 -9.80 -17.57 -12.83
N ASP A 36 -8.82 -16.90 -12.22
CA ASP A 36 -8.08 -15.85 -12.90
C ASP A 36 -6.78 -16.34 -13.57
N SER A 37 -6.11 -17.33 -12.97
CA SER A 37 -4.85 -17.88 -13.52
C SER A 37 -5.05 -18.57 -14.87
N GLY A 38 -6.17 -19.26 -15.07
CA GLY A 38 -6.50 -19.89 -16.35
C GLY A 38 -6.75 -18.89 -17.48
N ASN A 39 -7.29 -17.71 -17.17
CA ASN A 39 -7.48 -16.64 -18.16
C ASN A 39 -6.16 -15.97 -18.50
N LEU A 40 -5.31 -15.70 -17.51
CA LEU A 40 -3.97 -15.16 -17.69
C LEU A 40 -3.09 -16.08 -18.55
N VAL A 41 -3.12 -17.39 -18.32
CA VAL A 41 -2.35 -18.35 -19.12
C VAL A 41 -2.83 -18.37 -20.57
N ARG A 42 -4.15 -18.37 -20.82
CA ARG A 42 -4.71 -18.29 -22.18
C ARG A 42 -4.37 -16.97 -22.87
N GLN A 43 -4.35 -15.87 -22.12
CA GLN A 43 -3.97 -14.56 -22.64
C GLN A 43 -2.48 -14.50 -22.97
N MET A 44 -1.62 -15.08 -22.14
CA MET A 44 -0.18 -15.19 -22.39
C MET A 44 0.12 -16.06 -23.63
N GLU A 45 -0.57 -17.19 -23.79
CA GLU A 45 -0.45 -18.02 -24.99
C GLU A 45 -0.87 -17.28 -26.25
N ARG A 46 -1.97 -16.51 -26.17
CA ARG A 46 -2.46 -15.69 -27.28
C ARG A 46 -1.49 -14.56 -27.61
N MET A 47 -1.01 -13.81 -26.60
CA MET A 47 -0.03 -12.74 -26.80
C MET A 47 1.27 -13.27 -27.42
N ARG A 48 1.75 -14.44 -26.98
CA ARG A 48 2.96 -15.06 -27.55
C ARG A 48 2.76 -15.45 -29.01
N LYS A 49 1.59 -15.97 -29.36
CA LYS A 49 1.22 -16.33 -30.74
C LYS A 49 1.13 -15.08 -31.62
N ASP A 50 0.45 -14.04 -31.13
CA ASP A 50 0.28 -12.78 -31.85
C ASP A 50 1.64 -12.09 -32.07
N LEU A 51 2.57 -12.17 -31.10
CA LEU A 51 3.93 -11.62 -31.24
C LEU A 51 4.74 -12.37 -32.30
N ALA A 52 4.62 -13.70 -32.35
CA ALA A 52 5.28 -14.53 -33.36
C ALA A 52 4.75 -14.22 -34.77
N ASP A 53 3.44 -14.01 -34.88
CA ASP A 53 2.79 -13.65 -36.15
C ASP A 53 3.14 -12.21 -36.57
N LEU A 54 3.26 -11.26 -35.64
CA LEU A 54 3.75 -9.91 -35.92
C LEU A 54 5.20 -9.90 -36.39
N GLN A 55 6.07 -10.69 -35.74
CA GLN A 55 7.46 -10.83 -36.17
C GLN A 55 7.52 -11.40 -37.58
N ARG A 56 6.69 -12.40 -37.90
CA ARG A 56 6.61 -12.96 -39.25
C ARG A 56 6.08 -11.96 -40.27
N TYR A 57 5.11 -11.13 -39.89
CA TYR A 57 4.53 -10.08 -40.73
C TYR A 57 5.53 -8.97 -41.05
N VAL A 58 6.19 -8.43 -40.03
CA VAL A 58 7.19 -7.35 -40.16
C VAL A 58 8.43 -7.83 -40.94
N TYR A 59 8.81 -9.11 -40.81
CA TYR A 59 10.03 -9.63 -41.45
C TYR A 59 9.82 -10.17 -42.86
N LYS A 60 8.60 -10.60 -43.24
CA LYS A 60 8.34 -11.21 -44.56
C LYS A 60 7.34 -10.46 -45.44
N GLY A 61 6.67 -9.42 -44.95
CA GLY A 61 5.79 -8.58 -45.77
C GLY A 61 4.70 -9.35 -46.53
N GLY A 62 4.19 -10.45 -45.96
CA GLY A 62 3.30 -11.39 -46.65
C GLY A 62 1.91 -11.51 -46.00
N GLN A 63 0.90 -11.63 -46.86
CA GLN A 63 -0.56 -11.71 -46.60
C GLN A 63 -0.96 -12.57 -45.38
N PRO A 64 -1.90 -12.11 -44.52
CA PRO A 64 -2.39 -12.87 -43.36
C PRO A 64 -3.07 -14.19 -43.77
N PRO A 65 -2.99 -15.25 -42.93
CA PRO A 65 -3.61 -16.54 -43.21
C PRO A 65 -5.14 -16.42 -43.28
N ALA A 66 -5.73 -17.07 -44.29
CA ALA A 66 -7.18 -17.19 -44.46
C ALA A 66 -7.78 -17.91 -43.24
N GLY A 67 -8.47 -17.16 -42.38
CA GLY A 67 -9.06 -17.68 -41.15
C GLY A 67 -9.39 -16.61 -40.10
N ALA A 68 -8.84 -15.39 -40.22
CA ALA A 68 -9.17 -14.25 -39.38
C ALA A 68 -10.19 -13.32 -40.06
N THR A 69 -11.35 -13.84 -40.47
CA THR A 69 -12.48 -13.02 -40.92
C THR A 69 -13.78 -13.57 -40.35
N THR A 70 -13.97 -13.37 -39.05
CA THR A 70 -15.32 -13.30 -38.48
C THR A 70 -15.36 -12.08 -37.58
N GLY A 71 -15.85 -10.98 -38.15
CA GLY A 71 -15.87 -9.66 -37.57
C GLY A 71 -15.66 -8.67 -38.71
N ALA A 72 -16.66 -7.86 -39.00
CA ALA A 72 -16.70 -6.90 -40.10
C ALA A 72 -15.34 -6.22 -40.31
N ALA A 73 -14.84 -6.23 -41.54
CA ALA A 73 -13.59 -5.59 -41.91
C ALA A 73 -13.68 -4.08 -41.67
N LEU A 74 -13.26 -3.65 -40.48
CA LEU A 74 -12.83 -2.28 -40.24
C LEU A 74 -11.55 -2.09 -41.04
N THR A 75 -11.49 -1.03 -41.85
CA THR A 75 -10.29 -0.75 -42.63
C THR A 75 -9.11 -0.49 -41.67
N PRO A 76 -7.84 -0.76 -42.05
CA PRO A 76 -6.69 -0.47 -41.19
C PRO A 76 -6.65 0.99 -40.68
N SER A 77 -7.23 1.92 -41.43
CA SER A 77 -7.40 3.33 -41.06
C SER A 77 -8.42 3.55 -39.94
N ASP A 78 -9.47 2.74 -39.86
CA ASP A 78 -10.49 2.81 -38.80
C ASP A 78 -9.95 2.28 -37.46
N ASP A 79 -9.10 1.25 -37.48
CA ASP A 79 -8.44 0.70 -36.27
C ASP A 79 -7.44 1.71 -35.67
N VAL A 80 -6.64 2.38 -36.50
CA VAL A 80 -5.72 3.44 -36.05
C VAL A 80 -6.49 4.60 -35.42
N THR A 81 -7.62 5.00 -36.03
CA THR A 81 -8.46 6.08 -35.51
C THR A 81 -9.12 5.71 -34.18
N ALA A 82 -9.63 4.48 -34.05
CA ALA A 82 -10.21 3.97 -32.81
C ALA A 82 -9.18 3.88 -31.67
N ARG A 83 -7.95 3.46 -31.96
CA ARG A 83 -6.85 3.44 -30.98
C ARG A 83 -6.44 4.83 -30.52
N MET A 84 -6.36 5.79 -31.44
CA MET A 84 -6.04 7.18 -31.09
C MET A 84 -7.16 7.80 -30.24
N GLN A 85 -8.43 7.47 -30.53
CA GLN A 85 -9.56 7.86 -29.71
C GLN A 85 -9.46 7.31 -28.27
N LEU A 86 -9.12 6.03 -28.13
CA LEU A 86 -8.89 5.39 -26.83
C LEU A 86 -7.71 5.99 -26.07
N GLN A 87 -6.64 6.37 -26.79
CA GLN A 87 -5.50 7.05 -26.20
C GLN A 87 -5.87 8.45 -25.66
N ILE A 88 -6.67 9.21 -26.41
CA ILE A 88 -7.16 10.51 -25.98
C ILE A 88 -8.04 10.36 -24.74
N THR A 89 -8.96 9.39 -24.71
CA THR A 89 -9.79 9.12 -23.53
C THR A 89 -8.93 8.76 -22.32
N ARG A 90 -7.91 7.91 -22.48
CA ARG A 90 -6.99 7.55 -21.40
C ARG A 90 -6.18 8.74 -20.91
N MET A 91 -5.71 9.60 -21.80
CA MET A 91 -4.99 10.83 -21.42
C MET A 91 -5.90 11.80 -20.66
N GLN A 92 -7.17 11.93 -21.07
CA GLN A 92 -8.15 12.76 -20.37
C GLN A 92 -8.47 12.23 -18.97
N GLU A 93 -8.62 10.90 -18.82
CA GLU A 93 -8.77 10.25 -17.51
C GLU A 93 -7.54 10.45 -16.64
N GLN A 94 -6.35 10.33 -17.21
CA GLN A 94 -5.11 10.56 -16.50
C GLN A 94 -5.00 12.01 -16.01
N LEU A 95 -5.33 13.01 -16.84
CA LEU A 95 -5.34 14.42 -16.44
C LEU A 95 -6.32 14.69 -15.32
N ARG A 96 -7.52 14.10 -15.38
CA ARG A 96 -8.52 14.21 -14.30
C ARG A 96 -8.00 13.58 -13.00
N SER A 97 -7.31 12.44 -13.08
CA SER A 97 -6.70 11.79 -11.91
C SER A 97 -5.51 12.57 -11.33
N MET A 98 -4.71 13.20 -12.20
CA MET A 98 -3.56 14.00 -11.79
C MET A 98 -4.00 15.27 -11.07
N ASN A 99 -5.04 15.95 -11.58
CA ASN A 99 -5.65 17.07 -10.87
C ASN A 99 -6.16 16.60 -9.50
N GLY A 100 -6.92 15.50 -9.43
CA GLY A 100 -7.40 14.94 -8.16
C GLY A 100 -6.29 14.73 -7.12
N ARG A 101 -5.16 14.14 -7.54
CA ARG A 101 -3.97 13.97 -6.68
C ARG A 101 -3.34 15.30 -6.28
N VAL A 102 -3.30 16.28 -7.18
CA VAL A 102 -2.79 17.63 -6.91
C VAL A 102 -3.67 18.36 -5.89
N GLU A 103 -4.99 18.20 -5.95
CA GLU A 103 -5.90 18.74 -4.93
C GLU A 103 -5.74 18.05 -3.57
N GLU A 104 -5.56 16.73 -3.55
CA GLU A 104 -5.30 15.96 -2.33
C GLU A 104 -3.99 16.38 -1.65
N VAL A 105 -2.91 16.52 -2.43
CA VAL A 105 -1.62 16.98 -1.92
C VAL A 105 -1.71 18.40 -1.39
N GLN A 106 -2.38 19.32 -2.11
CA GLN A 106 -2.59 20.68 -1.62
C GLN A 106 -3.38 20.71 -0.32
N HIS A 107 -4.43 19.90 -0.20
CA HIS A 107 -5.19 19.79 1.04
C HIS A 107 -4.33 19.23 2.18
N GLY A 108 -3.55 18.18 1.92
CA GLY A 108 -2.61 17.61 2.89
C GLY A 108 -1.60 18.62 3.41
N ILE A 109 -1.08 19.49 2.54
CA ILE A 109 -0.19 20.60 2.93
C ILE A 109 -0.91 21.56 3.87
N SER A 110 -2.12 22.01 3.53
CA SER A 110 -2.88 22.93 4.40
C SER A 110 -3.19 22.33 5.77
N VAL A 111 -3.49 21.02 5.84
CA VAL A 111 -3.74 20.33 7.11
C VAL A 111 -2.45 20.21 7.93
N LEU A 112 -1.31 19.92 7.27
CA LEU A 112 -0.03 19.82 7.95
C LEU A 112 0.42 21.17 8.52
N GLU A 113 0.27 22.26 7.76
CA GLU A 113 0.55 23.62 8.22
C GLU A 113 -0.26 23.96 9.48
N GLN A 114 -1.59 23.73 9.45
CA GLN A 114 -2.44 23.94 10.62
C GLN A 114 -2.04 23.08 11.83
N ARG A 115 -1.48 21.89 11.61
CA ARG A 115 -1.01 21.03 12.70
C ARG A 115 0.28 21.56 13.30
N LEU A 116 1.19 22.05 12.46
CA LEU A 116 2.44 22.67 12.89
C LEU A 116 2.19 23.95 13.68
N ASP A 117 1.25 24.79 13.23
CA ASP A 117 0.88 26.02 13.96
C ASP A 117 0.37 25.71 15.37
N ARG A 118 -0.56 24.74 15.51
CA ARG A 118 -1.06 24.31 16.82
C ARG A 118 0.03 23.72 17.71
N MET A 119 0.96 22.97 17.14
CA MET A 119 2.07 22.40 17.89
C MET A 119 3.06 23.49 18.34
N SER A 120 3.32 24.49 17.50
CA SER A 120 4.14 25.65 17.88
C SER A 120 3.49 26.39 19.04
N GLU A 121 2.18 26.64 18.96
CA GLU A 121 1.41 27.31 20.01
C GLU A 121 1.43 26.52 21.34
N ASP A 122 1.28 25.19 21.29
CA ASP A 122 1.38 24.34 22.49
C ASP A 122 2.79 24.39 23.11
N VAL A 123 3.83 24.28 22.27
CA VAL A 123 5.22 24.33 22.75
C VAL A 123 5.55 25.69 23.35
N GLU A 124 5.12 26.78 22.71
CA GLU A 124 5.28 28.15 23.23
C GLU A 124 4.54 28.32 24.56
N GLY A 125 3.29 27.84 24.65
CA GLY A 125 2.51 27.90 25.88
C GLY A 125 3.16 27.11 27.03
N ARG A 126 3.68 25.92 26.74
CA ARG A 126 4.37 25.10 27.74
C ARG A 126 5.72 25.69 28.15
N LEU A 127 6.47 26.26 27.21
CA LEU A 127 7.73 26.94 27.52
C LEU A 127 7.49 28.12 28.45
N LEU A 128 6.51 28.98 28.14
CA LEU A 128 6.11 30.10 29.00
C LEU A 128 5.71 29.63 30.40
N ALA A 129 4.97 28.52 30.50
CA ALA A 129 4.59 27.95 31.79
C ALA A 129 5.80 27.43 32.60
N ILE A 130 6.79 26.83 31.94
CA ILE A 130 8.03 26.38 32.57
C ILE A 130 8.88 27.57 33.02
N GLU A 131 8.98 28.61 32.20
CA GLU A 131 9.69 29.85 32.53
C GLU A 131 9.07 30.54 33.76
N ASP A 132 7.74 30.63 33.84
CA ASP A 132 7.03 31.17 35.00
C ASP A 132 7.21 30.32 36.26
N ALA A 133 7.16 29.00 36.14
CA ALA A 133 7.41 28.08 37.25
C ALA A 133 8.85 28.16 37.77
N LEU A 134 9.83 28.29 36.86
CA LEU A 134 11.24 28.49 37.20
C LEU A 134 11.46 29.84 37.88
N ALA A 135 10.84 30.91 37.38
CA ALA A 135 10.92 32.24 37.98
C ALA A 135 10.33 32.28 39.40
N LYS A 136 9.32 31.45 39.70
CA LYS A 136 8.70 31.31 41.02
C LYS A 136 9.42 30.31 41.94
N GLY A 137 10.51 29.68 41.48
CA GLY A 137 11.31 28.73 42.27
C GLY A 137 10.55 27.45 42.66
N MET A 138 9.52 27.08 41.90
CA MET A 138 8.72 25.88 42.15
C MET A 138 9.43 24.66 41.54
N PRO A 139 9.42 23.48 42.21
CA PRO A 139 9.96 22.27 41.62
C PRO A 139 9.22 21.94 40.31
N ALA A 140 9.95 21.45 39.31
CA ALA A 140 9.49 21.13 37.95
C ALA A 140 8.31 20.13 37.86
N ALA A 141 7.81 19.65 38.99
CA ALA A 141 6.62 18.80 39.11
C ALA A 141 5.29 19.58 39.20
N ALA A 142 5.30 20.92 39.28
CA ALA A 142 4.09 21.73 39.49
C ALA A 142 3.59 22.51 38.26
N ALA A 143 4.20 22.37 37.08
CA ALA A 143 3.80 23.06 35.84
C ALA A 143 2.97 22.18 34.89
N ALA A 144 2.13 21.28 35.42
CA ALA A 144 1.03 20.72 34.66
C ALA A 144 -0.21 21.58 34.92
N PRO A 145 -0.75 22.32 33.92
CA PRO A 145 -2.12 22.77 34.07
C PRO A 145 -2.99 21.53 34.12
N ALA A 146 -3.86 21.47 35.12
CA ALA A 146 -4.92 20.49 35.23
C ALA A 146 -5.79 20.54 33.97
N GLY A 147 -5.47 19.71 32.99
CA GLY A 147 -6.44 19.22 32.02
C GLY A 147 -7.25 18.14 32.72
N GLU A 148 -8.54 18.41 32.87
CA GLU A 148 -9.52 17.51 33.47
C GLU A 148 -9.37 16.09 32.91
N THR A 149 -9.06 15.14 33.79
CA THR A 149 -9.26 13.71 33.54
C THR A 149 -10.73 13.38 33.76
N PRO A 150 -11.44 12.79 32.80
CA PRO A 150 -12.41 11.76 33.12
C PRO A 150 -11.61 10.49 33.37
N THR A 151 -11.44 10.15 34.66
CA THR A 151 -11.06 8.81 35.07
C THR A 151 -12.12 7.84 34.55
N GLU A 152 -11.77 6.95 33.62
CA GLU A 152 -12.08 5.53 33.79
C GLU A 152 -11.22 4.61 32.91
N ASN A 153 -10.57 3.67 33.61
CA ASN A 153 -10.07 2.37 33.18
C ASN A 153 -8.65 2.23 32.58
N SER A 154 -7.71 1.95 33.50
CA SER A 154 -6.70 0.89 33.51
C SER A 154 -6.14 0.36 32.17
N GLY A 155 -4.84 0.64 31.96
CA GLY A 155 -3.87 -0.34 31.47
C GLY A 155 -3.90 -0.71 29.98
N ALA A 156 -3.34 0.16 29.13
CA ALA A 156 -2.56 -0.27 27.99
C ALA A 156 -1.60 0.85 27.59
N GLU A 157 -0.31 0.55 27.64
CA GLU A 157 0.76 1.30 27.02
C GLU A 157 0.46 1.43 25.51
N VAL A 158 -0.12 2.56 25.10
CA VAL A 158 -0.17 2.94 23.69
C VAL A 158 1.17 3.57 23.36
N ALA A 159 2.10 2.71 22.95
CA ALA A 159 3.22 3.10 22.11
C ALA A 159 2.67 3.99 20.99
N VAL A 160 3.18 5.22 20.93
CA VAL A 160 2.85 6.15 19.86
C VAL A 160 3.47 5.59 18.58
N ALA A 161 2.73 4.73 17.89
CA ALA A 161 3.11 4.26 16.58
C ALA A 161 3.15 5.49 15.66
N SER A 162 4.35 5.86 15.24
CA SER A 162 4.53 6.67 14.03
C SER A 162 3.64 6.07 12.94
N PRO A 163 2.95 6.88 12.11
CA PRO A 163 2.22 6.34 10.98
C PRO A 163 3.16 5.39 10.22
N PRO A 164 2.71 4.19 9.81
CA PRO A 164 3.60 3.22 9.18
C PRO A 164 4.16 3.87 7.93
N VAL A 165 5.42 4.30 8.01
CA VAL A 165 6.21 4.63 6.84
C VAL A 165 6.35 3.30 6.15
N ILE A 166 5.68 3.14 5.01
CA ILE A 166 5.91 2.00 4.14
C ILE A 166 7.34 2.19 3.63
N VAL A 167 8.30 1.62 4.35
CA VAL A 167 9.71 1.60 3.93
C VAL A 167 9.78 0.58 2.80
N PRO A 168 10.20 0.98 1.58
CA PRO A 168 10.45 0.03 0.52
C PRO A 168 11.48 -0.98 1.04
N GLU A 169 11.12 -2.26 1.10
CA GLU A 169 12.06 -3.30 1.49
C GLU A 169 13.14 -3.40 0.41
N LEU A 170 14.40 -3.26 0.83
CA LEU A 170 15.53 -3.34 -0.08
C LEU A 170 15.65 -4.76 -0.64
N PRO A 171 16.03 -4.91 -1.92
CA PRO A 171 16.29 -6.22 -2.48
C PRO A 171 17.45 -6.90 -1.74
N GLU A 172 17.39 -8.22 -1.61
CA GLU A 172 18.56 -9.00 -1.24
C GLU A 172 19.64 -8.83 -2.33
N GLY A 173 20.89 -8.65 -1.92
CA GLY A 173 21.97 -8.45 -2.87
C GLY A 173 23.13 -7.65 -2.29
N THR A 174 23.96 -7.12 -3.17
CA THR A 174 25.08 -6.25 -2.83
C THR A 174 24.60 -4.85 -2.44
N PRO A 175 25.37 -4.09 -1.63
CA PRO A 175 25.06 -2.70 -1.31
C PRO A 175 24.80 -1.86 -2.57
N ARG A 176 25.55 -2.12 -3.64
CA ARG A 176 25.36 -1.45 -4.94
C ARG A 176 23.98 -1.70 -5.55
N GLU A 177 23.49 -2.95 -5.53
CA GLU A 177 22.18 -3.28 -6.07
C GLU A 177 21.04 -2.66 -5.24
N GLN A 178 21.22 -2.62 -3.91
CA GLN A 178 20.29 -1.95 -3.00
C GLN A 178 20.25 -0.43 -3.24
N TYR A 179 21.42 0.18 -3.42
CA TYR A 179 21.56 1.59 -3.77
C TYR A 179 20.92 1.90 -5.13
N ASP A 180 21.19 1.09 -6.16
CA ASP A 180 20.63 1.28 -7.50
C ASP A 180 19.10 1.17 -7.49
N PHE A 181 18.55 0.24 -6.70
CA PHE A 181 17.11 0.13 -6.46
C PHE A 181 16.52 1.39 -5.84
N ALA A 182 17.15 1.93 -4.79
CA ALA A 182 16.72 3.18 -4.16
C ALA A 182 16.83 4.38 -5.12
N TYR A 183 17.90 4.43 -5.93
CA TYR A 183 18.15 5.48 -6.91
C TYR A 183 17.15 5.45 -8.09
N ASP A 184 16.60 4.29 -8.43
CA ASP A 184 15.58 4.17 -9.49
C ASP A 184 14.28 4.91 -9.16
N PHE A 185 13.93 5.07 -7.88
CA PHE A 185 12.82 5.93 -7.46
C PHE A 185 13.11 7.40 -7.75
N LEU A 186 14.34 7.86 -7.50
CA LEU A 186 14.76 9.24 -7.80
C LEU A 186 14.69 9.53 -9.30
N LYS A 187 15.09 8.57 -10.15
CA LYS A 187 14.96 8.68 -11.62
C LYS A 187 13.50 8.80 -12.06
N LYS A 188 12.57 8.16 -11.34
CA LYS A 188 11.12 8.25 -11.57
C LYS A 188 10.48 9.48 -10.93
N ARG A 189 11.24 10.29 -10.19
CA ARG A 189 10.78 11.44 -9.38
C ARG A 189 9.86 11.04 -8.22
N GLU A 190 9.99 9.81 -7.77
CA GLU A 190 9.32 9.26 -6.59
C GLU A 190 10.18 9.58 -5.37
N TRP A 191 10.16 10.87 -4.98
CA TRP A 191 11.12 11.42 -4.02
C TRP A 191 10.97 10.86 -2.62
N ILE A 192 9.74 10.56 -2.19
CA ILE A 192 9.45 10.09 -0.83
C ILE A 192 9.88 8.62 -0.69
N GLU A 193 9.50 7.79 -1.67
CA GLU A 193 9.86 6.38 -1.75
C GLU A 193 11.37 6.21 -1.91
N GLY A 194 11.98 6.98 -2.79
CA GLY A 194 13.42 6.92 -3.02
C GLY A 194 14.22 7.41 -1.82
N ARG A 195 13.78 8.46 -1.13
CA ARG A 195 14.40 8.88 0.13
C ARG A 195 14.28 7.81 1.21
N SER A 196 13.11 7.20 1.35
CA SER A 196 12.88 6.11 2.30
C SER A 196 13.77 4.89 2.01
N ALA A 197 13.90 4.51 0.73
CA ALA A 197 14.79 3.42 0.29
C ALA A 197 16.27 3.77 0.50
N LEU A 198 16.68 5.02 0.26
CA LEU A 198 18.05 5.48 0.54
C LEU A 198 18.35 5.50 2.05
N GLN A 199 17.36 5.85 2.89
CA GLN A 199 17.48 5.78 4.34
C GLN A 199 17.69 4.33 4.80
N ALA A 200 16.88 3.40 4.29
CA ALA A 200 17.05 1.98 4.58
C ALA A 200 18.42 1.45 4.11
N PHE A 201 18.94 1.98 3.01
CA PHE A 201 20.26 1.61 2.50
C PHE A 201 21.37 2.03 3.47
N LEU A 202 21.28 3.25 4.01
CA LEU A 202 22.21 3.75 5.04
C LEU A 202 22.13 2.94 6.34
N ASP A 203 20.94 2.53 6.74
CA ASP A 203 20.74 1.74 7.96
C ASP A 203 21.36 0.34 7.83
N GLN A 204 21.28 -0.27 6.65
CA GLN A 204 21.83 -1.62 6.38
C GLN A 204 23.31 -1.61 6.00
N ASN A 205 23.80 -0.54 5.38
CA ASN A 205 25.15 -0.46 4.82
C ASN A 205 25.91 0.79 5.30
N PRO A 206 25.99 1.07 6.62
CA PRO A 206 26.51 2.35 7.13
C PRO A 206 27.96 2.63 6.72
N ASP A 207 28.79 1.61 6.52
CA ASP A 207 30.21 1.73 6.19
C ASP A 207 30.52 1.58 4.68
N ASP A 208 29.49 1.43 3.82
CA ASP A 208 29.71 1.27 2.38
C ASP A 208 30.11 2.59 1.70
N GLY A 209 30.94 2.50 0.65
CA GLY A 209 31.41 3.68 -0.08
C GLY A 209 30.30 4.45 -0.81
N LEU A 210 29.11 3.88 -0.97
CA LEU A 210 27.93 4.56 -1.53
C LEU A 210 27.11 5.31 -0.49
N SER A 211 27.41 5.19 0.81
CA SER A 211 26.64 5.83 1.89
C SER A 211 26.73 7.35 1.87
N ASP A 212 27.90 7.92 1.56
CA ASP A 212 28.03 9.36 1.35
C ASP A 212 27.18 9.84 0.17
N ASN A 213 27.14 9.05 -0.90
CA ASN A 213 26.35 9.34 -2.09
C ASN A 213 24.84 9.25 -1.77
N ALA A 214 24.41 8.24 -1.04
CA ALA A 214 23.02 8.11 -0.60
C ALA A 214 22.58 9.29 0.27
N SER A 215 23.44 9.74 1.20
CA SER A 215 23.20 10.91 2.04
C SER A 215 23.06 12.19 1.20
N TYR A 216 23.91 12.36 0.18
CA TYR A 216 23.80 13.47 -0.78
C TYR A 216 22.43 13.48 -1.47
N TRP A 217 22.00 12.33 -2.00
CA TRP A 217 20.71 12.23 -2.70
C TRP A 217 19.51 12.44 -1.78
N ILE A 218 19.59 11.99 -0.52
CA ILE A 218 18.57 12.30 0.49
C ILE A 218 18.45 13.82 0.66
N GLY A 219 19.56 14.53 0.85
CA GLY A 219 19.59 16.00 0.92
C GLY A 219 19.01 16.67 -0.33
N GLU A 220 19.40 16.20 -1.52
CA GLU A 220 18.89 16.70 -2.80
C GLU A 220 17.36 16.53 -2.92
N THR A 221 16.81 15.39 -2.49
CA THR A 221 15.35 15.19 -2.51
C THR A 221 14.62 16.15 -1.56
N TYR A 222 15.23 16.55 -0.43
CA TYR A 222 14.66 17.56 0.46
C TYR A 222 14.71 18.94 -0.18
N TYR A 223 15.81 19.28 -0.86
CA TYR A 223 15.97 20.53 -1.59
C TYR A 223 14.92 20.68 -2.71
N ILE A 224 14.76 19.66 -3.55
CA ILE A 224 13.82 19.66 -4.69
C ILE A 224 12.37 19.84 -4.21
N ASN A 225 12.00 19.23 -3.08
CA ASN A 225 10.65 19.33 -2.52
C ASN A 225 10.45 20.56 -1.62
N LYS A 226 11.39 21.51 -1.61
CA LYS A 226 11.38 22.72 -0.76
C LYS A 226 11.28 22.43 0.74
N GLN A 227 11.71 21.24 1.16
CA GLN A 227 11.74 20.78 2.55
C GLN A 227 13.10 21.08 3.19
N TYR A 228 13.56 22.33 3.09
CA TYR A 228 14.93 22.71 3.45
C TYR A 228 15.29 22.46 4.92
N LYS A 229 14.31 22.53 5.83
CA LYS A 229 14.51 22.27 7.27
C LYS A 229 14.85 20.80 7.60
N GLN A 230 14.62 19.87 6.67
CA GLN A 230 14.85 18.44 6.86
C GLN A 230 16.16 17.97 6.18
N ALA A 231 16.89 18.87 5.52
CA ALA A 231 18.12 18.59 4.77
C ALA A 231 19.42 18.90 5.53
N ALA A 232 19.33 19.46 6.75
CA ALA A 232 20.43 19.95 7.58
C ALA A 232 20.50 19.18 8.89
#